data_AF-A0A352Z400-F1
#
_entry.id   AF-A0A352Z400-F1
#
_cell.length_a   1.000
_cell.length_b   1.000
_cell.length_c   1.000
_cell.angle_alpha   90.00
_cell.angle_beta   90.00
_cell.angle_gamma   90.00
#
_symmetry.space_group_name_H-M   'P 1'
#
loop_
_entity.id
_entity.type
_entity.pdbx_description
1 polymer ?
#
loop_
_entity_poly.entity_id
_entity_poly.type
_entity_poly.pdbx_seq_one_letter_code
_entity_poly.pdbx_strand_id
1 'polypeptide(L)'
;MDNKFRIIIFCAIICITSSVPAQTGTIVYGNARLLNQKDNGFRGIWYMNEPLDNEYKFKYSGGLGTYPANHYPFSVYVPEVNKTFFCYGGTDDSNSTLLHEVAWFNHLTGEISLPTIVLDKATTDAHDNPVMQLDKDGYIWIFSTSHGTGRPSFIHRSSLPYDISGFERIAATKIVNGIEVPMDNFSYLQIYYDKNEGFLGLFTHYERLDLQLGVTNVRVISWMTSRDGIHWSEWKDLAVIDEGSYQSSGQRGNLIGTSFNYHPHRQERRGLNYRTNLYCLITDDFGKTWKTVNGTTVNLPLTAVSNEALVHDYSAEGMNVYISDLNFDKKGNPVILYLTSKGPYSGPENDPRQWYTAWWTGKEWRINPVTTSGNNYDAGSLYTEENKKWRIVGSTETGPQPYNTGGEVAIWESGNKGKRWVKVKQLTYNSEYNHAYVRRPVNVHPGFYGFWADGHGRQLSVSRFYFCNKNGDVFRLPPETGDENSKIFPALFTPKNR
;
A
#
# COMPACT_ATOMS: atom_id res chain seq x y z
N MET A 1 79.70 -22.62 -12.50
CA MET A 1 79.13 -21.47 -11.77
C MET A 1 78.30 -20.72 -12.78
N ASP A 2 76.98 -20.65 -12.58
CA ASP A 2 76.10 -19.58 -13.09
C ASP A 2 74.66 -19.87 -12.65
N ASN A 3 74.30 -19.32 -11.49
CA ASN A 3 72.93 -19.30 -10.97
C ASN A 3 72.17 -18.16 -11.67
N LYS A 4 71.20 -18.50 -12.53
CA LYS A 4 70.20 -17.54 -13.01
C LYS A 4 68.98 -17.55 -12.08
N PHE A 5 68.92 -16.56 -11.18
CA PHE A 5 67.71 -16.20 -10.45
C PHE A 5 66.64 -15.68 -11.43
N ARG A 6 65.47 -16.32 -11.50
CA ARG A 6 64.26 -15.76 -12.10
C ARG A 6 63.46 -15.06 -11.00
N ILE A 7 63.40 -13.74 -11.04
CA ILE A 7 62.47 -12.94 -10.23
C ILE A 7 61.09 -13.05 -10.90
N ILE A 8 60.14 -13.68 -10.20
CA ILE A 8 58.72 -13.67 -10.56
C ILE A 8 58.11 -12.46 -9.87
N ILE A 9 57.74 -11.43 -10.65
CA ILE A 9 56.99 -10.28 -10.15
C ILE A 9 55.52 -10.72 -10.07
N PHE A 10 55.05 -10.95 -8.84
CA PHE A 10 53.61 -11.06 -8.57
C PHE A 10 53.02 -9.65 -8.56
N CYS A 11 52.37 -9.25 -9.65
CA CYS A 11 51.49 -8.08 -9.62
C CYS A 11 50.23 -8.44 -8.83
N ALA A 12 50.21 -8.08 -7.55
CA ALA A 12 48.99 -8.07 -6.76
C ALA A 12 48.09 -6.95 -7.32
N ILE A 13 47.05 -7.34 -8.07
CA ILE A 13 45.94 -6.45 -8.39
C ILE A 13 45.18 -6.25 -7.08
N ILE A 14 45.45 -5.13 -6.41
CA ILE A 14 44.61 -4.64 -5.31
C ILE A 14 43.34 -4.13 -5.98
N CYS A 15 42.29 -4.96 -6.00
CA CYS A 15 40.93 -4.50 -6.22
C CYS A 15 40.58 -3.59 -5.04
N ILE A 16 40.71 -2.28 -5.23
CA ILE A 16 40.13 -1.28 -4.33
C ILE A 16 38.62 -1.37 -4.57
N THR A 17 37.94 -2.22 -3.80
CA THR A 17 36.49 -2.10 -3.63
C THR A 17 36.25 -0.78 -2.93
N SER A 18 35.79 0.22 -3.68
CA SER A 18 35.27 1.46 -3.09
C SER A 18 34.03 1.07 -2.27
N SER A 19 34.23 0.79 -0.99
CA SER A 19 33.14 0.65 -0.04
C SER A 19 32.41 1.99 -0.01
N VAL A 20 31.21 2.03 -0.59
CA VAL A 20 30.26 3.12 -0.35
C VAL A 20 30.16 3.25 1.17
N PRO A 21 30.47 4.41 1.79
CA PRO A 21 30.46 4.54 3.24
C PRO A 21 29.12 4.03 3.79
N ALA A 22 29.22 3.08 4.71
CA ALA A 22 28.07 2.43 5.34
C ALA A 22 27.09 3.49 5.84
N GLN A 23 25.85 3.42 5.36
CA GLN A 23 24.74 4.30 5.77
C GLN A 23 24.22 3.98 7.19
N THR A 24 25.13 3.66 8.11
CA THR A 24 24.82 3.29 9.50
C THR A 24 24.97 4.46 10.47
N GLY A 25 25.32 5.66 9.99
CA GLY A 25 25.46 6.87 10.80
C GLY A 25 24.19 7.73 10.91
N THR A 26 24.09 8.51 11.99
CA THR A 26 23.02 9.49 12.27
C THR A 26 22.75 10.50 11.16
N ILE A 27 23.72 10.76 10.27
CA ILE A 27 23.60 11.65 9.12
C ILE A 27 22.54 11.17 8.10
N VAL A 28 22.26 9.86 8.04
CA VAL A 28 21.38 9.24 7.02
C VAL A 28 19.90 9.53 7.26
N TYR A 29 19.48 9.73 8.50
CA TYR A 29 18.06 9.90 8.83
C TYR A 29 17.55 11.33 8.67
N GLY A 30 18.43 12.32 8.54
CA GLY A 30 18.03 13.72 8.64
C GLY A 30 17.32 13.98 9.97
N ASN A 31 16.04 14.33 9.92
CA ASN A 31 15.22 14.55 11.11
C ASN A 31 14.56 13.28 11.65
N ALA A 32 14.49 12.19 10.86
CA ALA A 32 13.90 10.94 11.30
C ALA A 32 14.77 10.25 12.37
N ARG A 33 14.20 9.31 13.13
CA ARG A 33 14.90 8.60 14.21
C ARG A 33 14.47 7.15 14.28
N LEU A 34 15.43 6.23 14.19
CA LEU A 34 15.22 4.82 14.54
C LEU A 34 15.10 4.72 16.07
N LEU A 35 13.99 4.17 16.56
CA LEU A 35 13.66 4.17 17.99
C LEU A 35 13.75 2.78 18.61
N ASN A 36 13.14 1.76 18.00
CA ASN A 36 13.04 0.40 18.56
C ASN A 36 12.53 0.38 20.01
N GLN A 37 11.51 1.19 20.30
CA GLN A 37 10.92 1.30 21.63
C GLN A 37 9.52 0.70 21.65
N LYS A 38 9.11 0.16 22.79
CA LYS A 38 7.71 -0.22 22.98
C LYS A 38 6.84 1.02 23.06
N ASP A 39 5.69 0.94 22.41
CA ASP A 39 4.61 1.88 22.65
C ASP A 39 3.69 1.34 23.74
N ASN A 40 2.93 2.24 24.35
CA ASN A 40 1.94 1.94 25.37
C ASN A 40 0.53 1.73 24.80
N GLY A 41 0.34 1.62 23.48
CA GLY A 41 -0.98 1.36 22.90
C GLY A 41 -1.05 1.59 21.39
N PHE A 42 -2.24 1.43 20.82
CA PHE A 42 -2.47 1.52 19.38
C PHE A 42 -3.17 2.84 19.02
N ARG A 43 -2.41 3.84 18.55
CA ARG A 43 -2.94 5.12 18.08
C ARG A 43 -2.53 5.36 16.64
N GLY A 44 -3.50 5.59 15.77
CA GLY A 44 -3.22 5.86 14.36
C GLY A 44 -2.95 7.34 14.10
N ILE A 45 -2.18 7.63 13.05
CA ILE A 45 -2.05 9.01 12.56
C ILE A 45 -3.40 9.53 12.04
N TRP A 46 -3.76 10.74 12.44
CA TRP A 46 -4.78 11.55 11.78
C TRP A 46 -4.11 12.50 10.79
N TYR A 47 -4.66 12.58 9.58
CA TYR A 47 -4.11 13.43 8.53
C TYR A 47 -5.23 14.05 7.69
N MET A 48 -4.93 15.19 7.05
CA MET A 48 -5.82 15.83 6.08
C MET A 48 -5.06 16.31 4.85
N ASN A 49 -5.77 16.36 3.73
CA ASN A 49 -5.26 16.91 2.49
C ASN A 49 -6.27 17.83 1.85
N GLU A 50 -5.77 18.97 1.37
CA GLU A 50 -6.51 20.00 0.63
C GLU A 50 -7.75 20.51 1.38
N PRO A 51 -7.58 21.55 2.22
CA PRO A 51 -8.70 22.24 2.87
C PRO A 51 -9.72 22.76 1.87
N LEU A 52 -11.00 22.70 2.26
CA LEU A 52 -12.15 23.18 1.50
C LEU A 52 -12.89 24.23 2.32
N ASP A 53 -13.35 25.29 1.65
CA ASP A 53 -14.20 26.31 2.26
C ASP A 53 -15.69 25.92 2.21
N ASN A 54 -16.01 24.77 2.81
CA ASN A 54 -17.37 24.25 2.93
C ASN A 54 -17.53 23.38 4.18
N GLU A 55 -18.71 22.79 4.38
CA GLU A 55 -19.01 21.98 5.58
C GLU A 55 -18.16 20.69 5.69
N TYR A 56 -17.63 20.19 4.57
CA TYR A 56 -16.84 18.96 4.52
C TYR A 56 -15.38 19.18 4.91
N LYS A 57 -14.90 20.43 4.98
CA LYS A 57 -13.58 20.86 5.46
C LYS A 57 -12.35 20.40 4.67
N PHE A 58 -12.33 19.19 4.11
CA PHE A 58 -11.19 18.60 3.43
C PHE A 58 -11.61 17.74 2.24
N LYS A 59 -10.77 17.66 1.20
CA LYS A 59 -10.93 16.72 0.08
C LYS A 59 -10.86 15.27 0.57
N TYR A 60 -9.94 15.00 1.49
CA TYR A 60 -9.93 13.79 2.31
C TYR A 60 -9.20 14.04 3.63
N SER A 61 -9.63 13.34 4.68
CA SER A 61 -9.01 13.39 6.00
C SER A 61 -9.54 12.28 6.90
N GLY A 62 -8.98 12.13 8.09
CA GLY A 62 -9.46 11.19 9.12
C GLY A 62 -8.32 10.39 9.71
N GLY A 63 -8.66 9.25 10.31
CA GLY A 63 -7.68 8.26 10.74
C GLY A 63 -7.12 7.52 9.54
N LEU A 64 -5.86 7.76 9.23
CA LEU A 64 -5.22 7.33 8.00
C LEU A 64 -4.02 6.43 8.29
N GLY A 65 -4.03 5.65 9.37
CA GLY A 65 -2.93 4.73 9.71
C GLY A 65 -2.71 3.56 8.74
N THR A 66 -3.70 3.23 7.91
CA THR A 66 -3.62 2.19 6.85
C THR A 66 -3.77 2.76 5.42
N TYR A 67 -3.64 4.08 5.30
CA TYR A 67 -3.61 4.83 4.05
C TYR A 67 -2.22 4.74 3.37
N PRO A 68 -2.10 4.98 2.05
CA PRO A 68 -3.12 5.02 1.00
C PRO A 68 -3.42 3.65 0.41
N ALA A 69 -4.43 3.55 -0.47
CA ALA A 69 -4.75 2.36 -1.26
C ALA A 69 -3.51 1.79 -2.00
N ASN A 70 -2.59 2.66 -2.40
CA ASN A 70 -1.38 2.34 -3.15
C ASN A 70 -0.21 1.82 -2.29
N HIS A 71 -0.41 1.54 -0.99
CA HIS A 71 0.55 0.86 -0.11
C HIS A 71 0.13 -0.58 0.13
N TYR A 72 1.01 -1.56 -0.07
CA TYR A 72 0.69 -2.95 0.24
C TYR A 72 1.93 -3.83 0.47
N PRO A 73 1.94 -4.77 1.41
CA PRO A 73 0.92 -5.05 2.41
C PRO A 73 1.16 -4.31 3.73
N PHE A 74 0.10 -4.21 4.53
CA PHE A 74 0.14 -3.77 5.92
C PHE A 74 0.17 -4.93 6.91
N SER A 75 -0.12 -6.15 6.46
CA SER A 75 -0.15 -7.33 7.33
C SER A 75 0.17 -8.61 6.57
N VAL A 76 0.83 -9.54 7.24
CA VAL A 76 1.27 -10.82 6.70
C VAL A 76 1.03 -11.91 7.74
N TYR A 77 0.28 -12.94 7.37
CA TYR A 77 0.14 -14.15 8.18
C TYR A 77 1.30 -15.11 7.93
N VAL A 78 1.80 -15.68 9.03
CA VAL A 78 2.94 -16.59 9.07
C VAL A 78 2.52 -17.90 9.75
N PRO A 79 2.30 -18.98 8.98
CA PRO A 79 1.89 -20.28 9.51
C PRO A 79 2.85 -20.86 10.55
N GLU A 80 4.15 -20.68 10.36
CA GLU A 80 5.24 -21.27 11.17
C GLU A 80 5.15 -20.87 12.65
N VAL A 81 4.67 -19.65 12.92
CA VAL A 81 4.47 -19.13 14.28
C VAL A 81 2.99 -18.86 14.61
N ASN A 82 2.09 -19.20 13.69
CA ASN A 82 0.64 -18.98 13.78
C ASN A 82 0.28 -17.53 14.20
N LYS A 83 0.95 -16.55 13.60
CA LYS A 83 0.75 -15.12 13.88
C LYS A 83 0.49 -14.34 12.61
N THR A 84 -0.33 -13.31 12.72
CA THR A 84 -0.34 -12.22 11.73
C THR A 84 0.47 -11.07 12.28
N PHE A 85 1.57 -10.73 11.59
CA PHE A 85 2.30 -9.50 11.84
C PHE A 85 1.65 -8.38 11.03
N PHE A 86 1.64 -7.17 11.57
CA PHE A 86 1.07 -6.01 10.91
C PHE A 86 1.83 -4.74 11.27
N CYS A 87 1.90 -3.80 10.32
CA CYS A 87 2.45 -2.47 10.51
C CYS A 87 1.39 -1.40 10.23
N TYR A 88 1.64 -0.19 10.72
CA TYR A 88 0.75 0.95 10.49
C TYR A 88 1.48 2.28 10.73
N GLY A 89 0.87 3.35 10.24
CA GLY A 89 1.22 4.72 10.63
C GLY A 89 0.56 5.09 11.95
N GLY A 90 1.35 5.12 13.01
CA GLY A 90 0.92 5.56 14.32
C GLY A 90 1.38 6.99 14.65
N THR A 91 1.15 7.42 15.88
CA THR A 91 1.46 8.79 16.30
C THR A 91 1.55 8.94 17.82
N ASP A 92 2.16 10.04 18.26
CA ASP A 92 2.19 10.47 19.66
C ASP A 92 0.84 11.07 20.08
N ASP A 93 0.66 11.32 21.39
CA ASP A 93 -0.62 11.80 21.95
C ASP A 93 -1.13 13.12 21.33
N SER A 94 -0.22 13.92 20.78
CA SER A 94 -0.53 15.22 20.18
C SER A 94 -0.72 15.18 18.65
N ASN A 95 -0.58 14.01 18.02
CA ASN A 95 -0.59 13.86 16.57
C ASN A 95 0.47 14.75 15.87
N SER A 96 1.65 14.89 16.49
CA SER A 96 2.74 15.77 16.03
C SER A 96 3.72 15.08 15.09
N THR A 97 3.76 13.75 15.08
CA THR A 97 4.62 12.98 14.17
C THR A 97 4.04 11.62 13.76
N LEU A 98 4.52 11.10 12.64
CA LEU A 98 4.23 9.78 12.11
C LEU A 98 5.24 8.79 12.65
N LEU A 99 4.72 7.81 13.37
CA LEU A 99 5.46 6.67 13.89
C LEU A 99 5.23 5.47 12.98
N HIS A 100 6.28 4.75 12.63
CA HIS A 100 6.18 3.46 11.95
C HIS A 100 6.18 2.39 13.02
N GLU A 101 5.04 1.74 13.20
CA GLU A 101 4.84 0.77 14.26
C GLU A 101 4.56 -0.62 13.71
N VAL A 102 4.95 -1.63 14.48
CA VAL A 102 4.79 -3.05 14.14
C VAL A 102 4.26 -3.82 15.35
N ALA A 103 3.29 -4.70 15.13
CA ALA A 103 2.74 -5.59 16.14
C ALA A 103 2.39 -6.95 15.52
N TRP A 104 1.98 -7.91 16.36
CA TRP A 104 1.45 -9.20 15.92
C TRP A 104 0.21 -9.61 16.68
N PHE A 105 -0.65 -10.39 16.02
CA PHE A 105 -1.79 -11.11 16.60
C PHE A 105 -1.53 -12.62 16.54
N ASN A 106 -1.68 -13.31 17.67
CA ASN A 106 -1.48 -14.75 17.78
C ASN A 106 -2.82 -15.47 17.63
N HIS A 107 -2.95 -16.27 16.57
CA HIS A 107 -4.20 -16.96 16.25
C HIS A 107 -4.50 -18.15 17.17
N LEU A 108 -3.52 -18.64 17.93
CA LEU A 108 -3.72 -19.70 18.92
C LEU A 108 -4.28 -19.15 20.23
N THR A 109 -3.70 -18.06 20.74
CA THR A 109 -4.05 -17.51 22.06
C THR A 109 -5.06 -16.37 22.01
N GLY A 110 -5.22 -15.73 20.84
CA GLY A 110 -5.99 -14.49 20.71
C GLY A 110 -5.26 -13.25 21.27
N GLU A 111 -4.01 -13.40 21.69
CA GLU A 111 -3.20 -12.31 22.23
C GLU A 111 -2.66 -11.41 21.12
N ILE A 112 -2.51 -10.14 21.43
CA ILE A 112 -1.81 -9.16 20.61
C ILE A 112 -0.57 -8.65 21.34
N SER A 113 0.49 -8.32 20.61
CA SER A 113 1.69 -7.73 21.22
C SER A 113 1.48 -6.26 21.56
N LEU A 114 2.30 -5.74 22.49
CA LEU A 114 2.59 -4.31 22.46
C LEU A 114 3.24 -3.92 21.13
N PRO A 115 2.84 -2.80 20.52
CA PRO A 115 3.51 -2.33 19.32
C PRO A 115 4.93 -1.88 19.64
N THR A 116 5.81 -2.09 18.67
CA THR A 116 7.15 -1.50 18.68
C THR A 116 7.16 -0.33 17.71
N ILE A 117 7.52 0.85 18.20
CA ILE A 117 7.87 2.00 17.38
C ILE A 117 9.24 1.74 16.78
N VAL A 118 9.27 1.50 15.47
CA VAL A 118 10.49 1.29 14.70
C VAL A 118 11.13 2.63 14.38
N LEU A 119 10.34 3.56 13.82
CA LEU A 119 10.86 4.82 13.30
C LEU A 119 9.91 5.97 13.65
N ASP A 120 10.46 7.09 14.12
CA ASP A 120 9.83 8.40 14.01
C ASP A 120 10.23 9.02 12.67
N LYS A 121 9.26 9.19 11.76
CA LYS A 121 9.50 9.69 10.39
C LYS A 121 9.65 11.22 10.33
N ALA A 122 9.45 11.92 11.45
CA ALA A 122 9.54 13.37 11.59
C ALA A 122 8.65 14.13 10.57
N THR A 123 7.42 13.66 10.40
CA THR A 123 6.40 14.25 9.55
C THR A 123 5.02 13.77 10.02
N THR A 124 3.94 14.46 9.71
CA THR A 124 2.57 13.94 9.90
C THR A 124 1.94 13.41 8.61
N ASP A 125 2.70 13.41 7.51
CA ASP A 125 2.21 13.03 6.19
C ASP A 125 1.93 11.53 6.11
N ALA A 126 0.65 11.13 6.16
CA ALA A 126 0.24 9.73 6.10
C ALA A 126 0.61 9.04 4.78
N HIS A 127 1.01 9.78 3.74
CA HIS A 127 1.59 9.17 2.54
C HIS A 127 2.94 8.49 2.80
N ASP A 128 3.62 8.77 3.93
CA ASP A 128 4.87 8.13 4.33
C ASP A 128 4.64 6.85 5.18
N ASN A 129 3.37 6.42 5.39
CA ASN A 129 3.04 5.21 6.16
C ASN A 129 3.85 3.97 5.73
N PRO A 130 4.26 3.10 6.67
CA PRO A 130 5.08 1.94 6.34
C PRO A 130 4.29 0.86 5.59
N VAL A 131 5.00 0.06 4.79
CA VAL A 131 4.56 -1.27 4.36
C VAL A 131 5.53 -2.32 4.88
N MET A 132 5.08 -3.58 4.96
CA MET A 132 5.89 -4.66 5.49
C MET A 132 5.98 -5.88 4.59
N GLN A 133 6.95 -6.75 4.83
CA GLN A 133 6.98 -8.09 4.26
C GLN A 133 7.78 -9.03 5.17
N LEU A 134 7.63 -10.34 5.00
CA LEU A 134 8.51 -11.32 5.63
C LEU A 134 9.25 -12.13 4.58
N ASP A 135 10.52 -12.43 4.87
CA ASP A 135 11.31 -13.33 4.03
C ASP A 135 11.24 -14.79 4.49
N LYS A 136 11.86 -15.68 3.70
CA LYS A 136 11.90 -17.13 3.95
C LYS A 136 12.57 -17.53 5.26
N ASP A 137 13.42 -16.66 5.81
CA ASP A 137 14.18 -16.92 7.04
C ASP A 137 13.45 -16.34 8.26
N GLY A 138 12.28 -15.72 8.04
CA GLY A 138 11.39 -15.19 9.07
C GLY A 138 11.69 -13.77 9.49
N TYR A 139 12.62 -13.07 8.83
CA TYR A 139 12.89 -11.67 9.14
C TYR A 139 11.74 -10.78 8.67
N ILE A 140 11.42 -9.78 9.49
CA ILE A 140 10.38 -8.81 9.23
C ILE A 140 11.02 -7.58 8.60
N TRP A 141 10.58 -7.22 7.40
CA TRP A 141 11.05 -6.07 6.66
C TRP A 141 10.02 -4.95 6.72
N ILE A 142 10.46 -3.74 7.08
CA ILE A 142 9.65 -2.53 7.10
C ILE A 142 10.20 -1.56 6.07
N PHE A 143 9.36 -1.18 5.12
CA PHE A 143 9.69 -0.23 4.08
C PHE A 143 8.99 1.09 4.39
N SER A 144 9.79 2.07 4.76
CA SER A 144 9.41 3.45 5.04
C SER A 144 9.37 4.22 3.73
N THR A 145 8.19 4.36 3.16
CA THR A 145 7.99 5.12 1.92
C THR A 145 8.07 6.64 2.17
N SER A 146 8.15 7.41 1.09
CA SER A 146 8.17 8.87 1.10
C SER A 146 7.05 9.42 0.23
N HIS A 147 6.73 10.70 0.39
CA HIS A 147 5.85 11.42 -0.52
C HIS A 147 6.63 12.44 -1.37
N GLY A 148 7.06 12.03 -2.57
CA GLY A 148 7.94 12.85 -3.40
C GLY A 148 9.41 12.75 -2.96
N THR A 149 10.20 13.74 -3.35
CA THR A 149 11.67 13.76 -3.15
C THR A 149 12.11 14.57 -1.92
N GLY A 150 11.18 15.19 -1.20
CA GLY A 150 11.49 16.06 -0.07
C GLY A 150 11.88 15.34 1.23
N ARG A 151 11.62 14.03 1.33
CA ARG A 151 11.97 13.19 2.48
C ARG A 151 12.54 11.85 2.02
N PRO A 152 13.54 11.31 2.73
CA PRO A 152 14.12 10.02 2.39
C PRO A 152 13.16 8.86 2.69
N SER A 153 13.35 7.78 1.97
CA SER A 153 12.79 6.46 2.22
C SER A 153 13.80 5.58 2.96
N PHE A 154 13.28 4.65 3.75
CA PHE A 154 14.10 3.72 4.53
C PHE A 154 13.57 2.29 4.41
N ILE A 155 14.44 1.35 4.70
CA ILE A 155 14.24 -0.10 4.76
C ILE A 155 14.91 -0.54 6.05
N HIS A 156 14.11 -1.19 6.88
CA HIS A 156 14.53 -1.78 8.13
C HIS A 156 14.22 -3.26 8.10
N ARG A 157 15.02 -4.05 8.80
CA ARG A 157 14.81 -5.48 8.99
C ARG A 157 14.89 -5.79 10.47
N SER A 158 14.04 -6.69 10.97
CA SER A 158 14.15 -7.15 12.35
C SER A 158 15.55 -7.73 12.62
N SER A 159 16.04 -7.57 13.85
CA SER A 159 17.34 -8.14 14.26
C SER A 159 17.28 -9.67 14.39
N LEU A 160 16.09 -10.21 14.67
CA LEU A 160 15.83 -11.65 14.78
C LEU A 160 14.58 -12.06 13.96
N PRO A 161 14.51 -13.31 13.47
CA PRO A 161 13.30 -13.84 12.85
C PRO A 161 12.08 -13.81 13.77
N TYR A 162 10.93 -13.42 13.22
CA TYR A 162 9.62 -13.37 13.91
C TYR A 162 9.57 -12.50 15.16
N ASP A 163 10.55 -11.63 15.34
CA ASP A 163 10.72 -10.77 16.50
C ASP A 163 10.56 -9.31 16.09
N ILE A 164 9.75 -8.57 16.86
CA ILE A 164 9.45 -7.16 16.62
C ILE A 164 10.16 -6.23 17.62
N SER A 165 10.99 -6.74 18.54
CA SER A 165 11.59 -5.94 19.61
C SER A 165 12.67 -4.99 19.10
N GLY A 166 13.28 -5.28 17.96
CA GLY A 166 14.36 -4.47 17.41
C GLY A 166 14.52 -4.65 15.91
N PHE A 167 14.83 -3.53 15.25
CA PHE A 167 15.08 -3.43 13.82
C PHE A 167 16.38 -2.68 13.53
N GLU A 168 17.05 -3.10 12.47
CA GLU A 168 18.26 -2.48 11.96
C GLU A 168 18.00 -1.82 10.61
N ARG A 169 18.68 -0.69 10.38
CA ARG A 169 18.67 -0.05 9.06
C ARG A 169 19.42 -0.92 8.07
N ILE A 170 18.79 -1.20 6.95
CA ILE A 170 19.45 -1.81 5.79
C ILE A 170 19.94 -0.69 4.88
N ALA A 171 21.24 -0.60 4.64
CA ALA A 171 21.84 0.33 3.70
C ALA A 171 21.57 -0.12 2.24
N ALA A 172 20.30 -0.15 1.86
CA ALA A 172 19.86 -0.67 0.58
C ALA A 172 20.35 0.20 -0.58
N THR A 173 20.73 -0.45 -1.67
CA THR A 173 21.24 0.17 -2.88
C THR A 173 20.40 -0.21 -4.08
N LYS A 174 20.50 0.58 -5.14
CA LYS A 174 19.94 0.28 -6.46
C LYS A 174 21.00 0.51 -7.53
N ILE A 175 20.78 -0.04 -8.71
CA ILE A 175 21.64 0.25 -9.87
C ILE A 175 21.08 1.45 -10.64
N VAL A 176 21.96 2.39 -10.99
CA VAL A 176 21.70 3.51 -11.90
C VAL A 176 22.85 3.60 -12.89
N ASN A 177 22.58 3.44 -14.18
CA ASN A 177 23.59 3.44 -15.25
C ASN A 177 24.74 2.46 -14.97
N GLY A 178 24.42 1.26 -14.48
CA GLY A 178 25.42 0.25 -14.11
C GLY A 178 26.22 0.54 -12.83
N ILE A 179 25.92 1.61 -12.10
CA ILE A 179 26.59 1.98 -10.84
C ILE A 179 25.64 1.74 -9.67
N GLU A 180 26.16 1.14 -8.60
CA GLU A 180 25.45 0.96 -7.35
C GLU A 180 25.38 2.27 -6.56
N VAL A 181 24.17 2.72 -6.25
CA VAL A 181 23.90 3.96 -5.52
C VAL A 181 22.91 3.71 -4.39
N PRO A 182 22.86 4.57 -3.35
CA PRO A 182 21.81 4.56 -2.34
C PRO A 182 20.39 4.42 -2.91
N MET A 183 19.57 3.59 -2.29
CA MET A 183 18.12 3.59 -2.52
C MET A 183 17.42 4.30 -1.34
N ASP A 184 17.14 5.57 -1.55
CA ASP A 184 16.67 6.50 -0.52
C ASP A 184 15.40 7.28 -0.93
N ASN A 185 14.72 6.88 -2.00
CA ASN A 185 13.45 7.47 -2.40
C ASN A 185 12.54 6.43 -3.06
N PHE A 186 11.31 6.29 -2.60
CA PHE A 186 10.24 5.57 -3.29
C PHE A 186 8.91 5.92 -2.62
N SER A 187 7.92 6.25 -3.44
CA SER A 187 6.56 6.57 -2.99
C SER A 187 5.60 5.44 -3.34
N TYR A 188 4.51 5.30 -2.57
CA TYR A 188 3.41 4.40 -2.91
C TYR A 188 3.85 2.94 -3.11
N LEU A 189 4.70 2.45 -2.21
CA LEU A 189 5.36 1.15 -2.36
C LEU A 189 4.39 -0.02 -2.13
N GLN A 190 4.47 -0.99 -3.02
CA GLN A 190 3.80 -2.28 -2.93
C GLN A 190 4.84 -3.40 -3.08
N ILE A 191 4.98 -4.27 -2.08
CA ILE A 191 6.08 -5.23 -1.99
C ILE A 191 5.57 -6.68 -1.95
N TYR A 192 6.06 -7.49 -2.88
CA TYR A 192 5.77 -8.91 -3.00
C TYR A 192 7.03 -9.73 -2.74
N TYR A 193 6.86 -10.91 -2.16
CA TYR A 193 7.97 -11.81 -1.85
C TYR A 193 7.72 -13.20 -2.40
N ASP A 194 8.76 -13.80 -2.97
CA ASP A 194 8.87 -15.21 -3.28
C ASP A 194 10.20 -15.74 -2.71
N LYS A 195 10.17 -16.95 -2.14
CA LYS A 195 11.34 -17.54 -1.47
C LYS A 195 12.53 -17.82 -2.41
N ASN A 196 12.30 -17.91 -3.72
CA ASN A 196 13.33 -18.21 -4.72
C ASN A 196 13.74 -16.95 -5.51
N GLU A 197 12.80 -16.04 -5.76
CA GLU A 197 13.07 -14.81 -6.54
C GLU A 197 13.43 -13.60 -5.66
N GLY A 198 13.05 -13.62 -4.38
CA GLY A 198 13.23 -12.52 -3.43
C GLY A 198 12.05 -11.56 -3.45
N PHE A 199 12.34 -10.26 -3.54
CA PHE A 199 11.39 -9.16 -3.49
C PHE A 199 11.11 -8.58 -4.87
N LEU A 200 9.84 -8.26 -5.15
CA LEU A 200 9.42 -7.37 -6.23
C LEU A 200 8.70 -6.17 -5.62
N GLY A 201 9.21 -4.97 -5.90
CA GLY A 201 8.60 -3.71 -5.49
C GLY A 201 7.97 -2.99 -6.66
N LEU A 202 6.71 -2.59 -6.53
CA LEU A 202 6.02 -1.64 -7.39
C LEU A 202 5.91 -0.32 -6.64
N PHE A 203 6.30 0.80 -7.25
CA PHE A 203 6.37 2.09 -6.57
C PHE A 203 6.21 3.24 -7.55
N THR A 204 6.25 4.46 -7.04
CA THR A 204 6.29 5.69 -7.82
C THR A 204 7.57 6.44 -7.52
N HIS A 205 8.22 6.93 -8.57
CA HIS A 205 9.23 8.00 -8.46
C HIS A 205 8.78 9.24 -9.22
N TYR A 206 9.51 10.34 -9.02
CA TYR A 206 9.11 11.66 -9.49
C TYR A 206 10.14 12.20 -10.47
N GLU A 207 9.67 12.57 -11.65
CA GLU A 207 10.48 13.23 -12.67
C GLU A 207 9.94 14.61 -12.98
N ARG A 208 10.78 15.47 -13.56
CA ARG A 208 10.35 16.74 -14.16
C ARG A 208 10.39 16.62 -15.66
N LEU A 209 9.22 16.65 -16.29
CA LEU A 209 9.08 16.53 -17.74
C LEU A 209 8.48 17.81 -18.33
N ASP A 210 8.92 18.15 -19.54
CA ASP A 210 8.31 19.20 -20.36
C ASP A 210 7.18 18.57 -21.19
N LEU A 211 5.94 18.87 -20.83
CA LEU A 211 4.74 18.36 -21.47
C LEU A 211 4.03 19.50 -22.24
N GLN A 212 2.95 19.17 -22.96
CA GLN A 212 2.30 20.12 -23.89
C GLN A 212 1.91 21.48 -23.26
N LEU A 213 1.57 21.52 -21.98
CA LEU A 213 1.17 22.72 -21.22
C LEU A 213 2.27 23.19 -20.25
N GLY A 214 3.51 22.78 -20.49
CA GLY A 214 4.71 23.20 -19.77
C GLY A 214 5.26 22.18 -18.79
N VAL A 215 6.38 22.55 -18.16
CA VAL A 215 7.12 21.69 -17.23
C VAL A 215 6.31 21.39 -15.98
N THR A 216 6.20 20.11 -15.63
CA THR A 216 5.50 19.65 -14.42
C THR A 216 6.22 18.47 -13.77
N ASN A 217 5.89 18.21 -12.49
CA ASN A 217 6.34 17.00 -11.81
C ASN A 217 5.43 15.83 -12.20
N VAL A 218 6.01 14.77 -12.75
CA VAL A 218 5.33 13.57 -13.24
C VAL A 218 5.52 12.43 -12.25
N ARG A 219 4.44 11.75 -11.92
CA ARG A 219 4.46 10.53 -11.09
C ARG A 219 4.66 9.31 -11.98
N VAL A 220 5.90 8.86 -12.10
CA VAL A 220 6.25 7.69 -12.90
C VAL A 220 6.04 6.44 -12.06
N ILE A 221 5.18 5.54 -12.53
CA ILE A 221 4.99 4.23 -11.88
C ILE A 221 6.03 3.25 -12.41
N SER A 222 6.66 2.51 -11.49
CA SER A 222 7.86 1.73 -11.78
C SER A 222 7.89 0.44 -10.96
N TRP A 223 8.86 -0.42 -11.29
CA TRP A 223 9.16 -1.62 -10.52
C TRP A 223 10.65 -1.86 -10.38
N MET A 224 11.00 -2.67 -9.38
CA MET A 224 12.34 -3.15 -9.09
C MET A 224 12.28 -4.52 -8.42
N THR A 225 13.40 -5.23 -8.42
CA THR A 225 13.53 -6.53 -7.76
C THR A 225 14.79 -6.58 -6.91
N SER A 226 14.78 -7.39 -5.84
CA SER A 226 15.97 -7.69 -5.06
C SER A 226 15.92 -9.12 -4.54
N ARG A 227 17.02 -9.86 -4.64
CA ARG A 227 17.07 -11.23 -4.10
C ARG A 227 17.18 -11.29 -2.58
N ASP A 228 17.73 -10.24 -1.97
CA ASP A 228 18.16 -10.22 -0.56
C ASP A 228 17.61 -9.03 0.23
N GLY A 229 16.88 -8.12 -0.42
CA GLY A 229 16.36 -6.89 0.19
C GLY A 229 17.43 -5.80 0.40
N ILE A 230 18.69 -6.06 0.02
CA ILE A 230 19.83 -5.16 0.19
C ILE A 230 20.22 -4.56 -1.16
N HIS A 231 20.47 -5.43 -2.16
CA HIS A 231 20.91 -5.02 -3.49
C HIS A 231 19.70 -5.06 -4.44
N TRP A 232 19.24 -3.90 -4.86
CA TRP A 232 18.08 -3.76 -5.75
C TRP A 232 18.53 -3.57 -7.19
N SER A 233 17.72 -4.08 -8.12
CA SER A 233 17.91 -3.89 -9.54
C SER A 233 17.83 -2.41 -9.93
N GLU A 234 18.14 -2.12 -11.19
CA GLU A 234 17.69 -0.87 -11.81
C GLU A 234 16.19 -0.71 -11.65
N TRP A 235 15.77 0.53 -11.44
CA TRP A 235 14.37 0.90 -11.55
C TRP A 235 13.96 0.88 -13.01
N LYS A 236 12.81 0.28 -13.27
CA LYS A 236 12.22 0.22 -14.61
C LYS A 236 10.84 0.83 -14.58
N ASP A 237 10.50 1.59 -15.61
CA ASP A 237 9.26 2.36 -15.65
C ASP A 237 8.14 1.62 -16.37
N LEU A 238 6.99 1.49 -15.72
CA LEU A 238 5.77 0.88 -16.29
C LEU A 238 5.03 1.88 -17.18
N ALA A 239 4.82 3.09 -16.69
CA ALA A 239 4.06 4.10 -17.41
C ALA A 239 4.53 5.52 -17.07
N VAL A 240 4.67 6.31 -18.12
CA VAL A 240 4.98 7.74 -18.14
C VAL A 240 3.94 8.40 -19.05
N ILE A 241 2.68 8.41 -18.61
CA ILE A 241 1.54 8.96 -19.36
C ILE A 241 1.15 10.30 -18.73
N ASP A 242 1.25 11.38 -19.51
CA ASP A 242 0.92 12.75 -19.07
C ASP A 242 1.58 13.12 -17.72
N GLU A 243 0.81 13.62 -16.73
CA GLU A 243 1.34 14.01 -15.40
C GLU A 243 1.55 12.82 -14.46
N GLY A 244 1.42 11.59 -14.97
CA GLY A 244 1.76 10.36 -14.27
C GLY A 244 0.55 9.52 -13.88
N SER A 245 0.74 8.64 -12.90
CA SER A 245 -0.23 7.61 -12.53
C SER A 245 -0.23 7.32 -11.04
N TYR A 246 -1.33 6.75 -10.54
CA TYR A 246 -1.34 5.94 -9.32
C TYR A 246 -1.57 4.48 -9.68
N GLN A 247 -0.83 3.57 -9.03
CA GLN A 247 -0.96 2.13 -9.24
C GLN A 247 -1.38 1.37 -7.96
N SER A 248 -2.21 0.35 -8.13
CA SER A 248 -2.59 -0.63 -7.10
C SER A 248 -2.45 -2.03 -7.69
N SER A 249 -1.93 -2.96 -6.92
CA SER A 249 -1.43 -4.25 -7.41
C SER A 249 -1.95 -5.43 -6.59
N GLY A 250 -1.71 -6.64 -7.11
CA GLY A 250 -2.01 -7.89 -6.42
C GLY A 250 -1.07 -9.00 -6.85
N GLN A 251 -1.01 -10.06 -6.05
CA GLN A 251 -0.24 -11.27 -6.34
C GLN A 251 -1.08 -12.53 -6.11
N ARG A 252 -0.93 -13.51 -7.00
CA ARG A 252 -1.42 -14.89 -6.83
C ARG A 252 -0.37 -15.87 -7.33
N GLY A 253 0.35 -16.51 -6.40
CA GLY A 253 1.53 -17.31 -6.76
C GLY A 253 2.56 -16.43 -7.47
N ASN A 254 3.02 -16.87 -8.66
CA ASN A 254 3.99 -16.11 -9.46
C ASN A 254 3.36 -14.99 -10.28
N LEU A 255 2.02 -14.95 -10.38
CA LEU A 255 1.32 -13.92 -11.13
C LEU A 255 1.22 -12.65 -10.28
N ILE A 256 1.80 -11.57 -10.75
CA ILE A 256 1.71 -10.23 -10.18
C ILE A 256 1.04 -9.33 -11.21
N GLY A 257 0.10 -8.51 -10.77
CA GLY A 257 -0.56 -7.55 -11.63
C GLY A 257 -0.45 -6.15 -11.07
N THR A 258 -0.46 -5.16 -11.96
CA THR A 258 -0.58 -3.76 -11.61
C THR A 258 -1.74 -3.16 -12.37
N SER A 259 -2.60 -2.45 -11.66
CA SER A 259 -3.71 -1.68 -12.21
C SER A 259 -3.47 -0.21 -11.90
N PHE A 260 -3.67 0.66 -12.89
CA PHE A 260 -3.34 2.07 -12.74
C PHE A 260 -4.29 2.96 -13.53
N ASN A 261 -4.30 4.24 -13.19
CA ASN A 261 -4.95 5.32 -13.93
C ASN A 261 -3.87 6.23 -14.54
N TYR A 262 -4.25 7.28 -15.26
CA TYR A 262 -3.32 8.35 -15.63
C TYR A 262 -3.85 9.72 -15.18
N HIS A 263 -2.95 10.69 -15.04
CA HIS A 263 -3.20 12.06 -14.61
C HIS A 263 -3.20 12.96 -15.85
N PRO A 264 -4.36 13.42 -16.34
CA PRO A 264 -4.43 14.12 -17.62
C PRO A 264 -3.63 15.42 -17.63
N HIS A 265 -2.88 15.67 -18.70
CA HIS A 265 -2.18 16.94 -18.92
C HIS A 265 -2.88 17.76 -19.99
N ARG A 266 -4.05 18.31 -19.64
CA ARG A 266 -4.93 19.10 -20.53
C ARG A 266 -5.45 20.36 -19.82
N GLN A 267 -6.07 21.28 -20.57
CA GLN A 267 -6.49 22.59 -20.05
C GLN A 267 -7.53 22.46 -18.92
N GLU A 268 -8.51 21.58 -19.10
CA GLU A 268 -9.55 21.32 -18.11
C GLU A 268 -9.39 19.93 -17.51
N ARG A 269 -9.77 19.76 -16.24
CA ARG A 269 -9.67 18.47 -15.54
C ARG A 269 -8.24 17.90 -15.59
N ARG A 270 -7.29 18.72 -15.15
CA ARG A 270 -5.85 18.49 -15.20
C ARG A 270 -5.31 17.84 -13.93
N GLY A 271 -4.38 16.91 -14.09
CA GLY A 271 -3.53 16.39 -13.03
C GLY A 271 -4.20 15.35 -12.13
N LEU A 272 -3.52 15.03 -11.03
CA LEU A 272 -3.82 13.88 -10.16
C LEU A 272 -5.25 13.85 -9.56
N ASN A 273 -5.86 15.03 -9.37
CA ASN A 273 -7.22 15.12 -8.85
C ASN A 273 -8.25 14.61 -9.88
N TYR A 274 -7.91 14.68 -11.17
CA TYR A 274 -8.74 14.23 -12.30
C TYR A 274 -8.21 12.95 -12.94
N ARG A 275 -7.46 12.15 -12.16
CA ARG A 275 -7.00 10.83 -12.57
C ARG A 275 -8.13 10.00 -13.17
N THR A 276 -7.89 9.42 -14.33
CA THR A 276 -8.92 8.76 -15.13
C THR A 276 -8.34 7.58 -15.91
N ASN A 277 -9.20 6.89 -16.67
CA ASN A 277 -8.99 5.59 -17.27
C ASN A 277 -8.60 4.51 -16.26
N LEU A 278 -8.71 3.27 -16.73
CA LEU A 278 -8.24 2.11 -16.00
C LEU A 278 -7.37 1.28 -16.93
N TYR A 279 -6.18 0.91 -16.47
CA TYR A 279 -5.21 0.08 -17.17
C TYR A 279 -4.85 -1.13 -16.32
N CYS A 280 -4.39 -2.21 -16.95
CA CYS A 280 -3.89 -3.40 -16.26
C CYS A 280 -2.75 -4.05 -17.04
N LEU A 281 -1.63 -4.31 -16.34
CA LEU A 281 -0.54 -5.15 -16.81
C LEU A 281 -0.31 -6.30 -15.84
N ILE A 282 0.23 -7.40 -16.34
CA ILE A 282 0.58 -8.59 -15.55
C ILE A 282 1.99 -9.06 -15.87
N THR A 283 2.62 -9.71 -14.89
CA THR A 283 3.87 -10.46 -15.04
C THR A 283 3.74 -11.80 -14.33
N ASP A 284 4.24 -12.86 -14.96
CA ASP A 284 4.28 -14.23 -14.44
C ASP A 284 5.73 -14.72 -14.23
N ASP A 285 6.71 -13.84 -14.43
CA ASP A 285 8.15 -14.12 -14.36
C ASP A 285 8.90 -13.13 -13.46
N PHE A 286 8.16 -12.58 -12.48
CA PHE A 286 8.67 -11.68 -11.45
C PHE A 286 9.27 -10.38 -12.03
N GLY A 287 8.59 -9.80 -13.03
CA GLY A 287 8.92 -8.50 -13.62
C GLY A 287 10.04 -8.53 -14.65
N LYS A 288 10.42 -9.71 -15.17
CA LYS A 288 11.35 -9.81 -16.31
C LYS A 288 10.63 -9.40 -17.60
N THR A 289 9.39 -9.82 -17.76
CA THR A 289 8.48 -9.38 -18.83
C THR A 289 7.15 -8.92 -18.26
N TRP A 290 6.58 -7.91 -18.91
CA TRP A 290 5.23 -7.43 -18.63
C TRP A 290 4.35 -7.63 -19.85
N LYS A 291 3.12 -8.04 -19.60
CA LYS A 291 2.14 -8.41 -20.62
C LYS A 291 0.82 -7.73 -20.34
N THR A 292 0.05 -7.50 -21.39
CA THR A 292 -1.39 -7.28 -21.29
C THR A 292 -2.09 -8.54 -20.76
N VAL A 293 -3.35 -8.40 -20.34
CA VAL A 293 -4.13 -9.51 -19.77
C VAL A 293 -4.49 -10.63 -20.78
N ASN A 294 -4.33 -10.39 -22.08
CA ASN A 294 -4.47 -11.41 -23.12
C ASN A 294 -3.12 -12.06 -23.51
N GLY A 295 -2.02 -11.68 -22.86
CA GLY A 295 -0.71 -12.32 -23.00
C GLY A 295 0.25 -11.64 -23.99
N THR A 296 -0.11 -10.50 -24.57
CA THR A 296 0.80 -9.73 -25.44
C THR A 296 1.87 -9.04 -24.60
N THR A 297 3.14 -9.31 -24.87
CA THR A 297 4.26 -8.58 -24.25
C THR A 297 4.24 -7.11 -24.67
N VAL A 298 4.38 -6.20 -23.72
CA VAL A 298 4.39 -4.76 -23.97
C VAL A 298 5.79 -4.18 -23.96
N ASN A 299 6.01 -3.14 -24.78
CA ASN A 299 7.21 -2.32 -24.71
C ASN A 299 6.99 -1.24 -23.64
N LEU A 300 7.92 -1.16 -22.70
CA LEU A 300 7.87 -0.25 -21.57
C LEU A 300 8.95 0.84 -21.67
N PRO A 301 8.70 2.05 -21.14
CA PRO A 301 7.46 2.47 -20.47
C PRO A 301 6.29 2.70 -21.46
N LEU A 302 5.06 2.55 -20.98
CA LEU A 302 3.88 3.01 -21.70
C LEU A 302 3.80 4.54 -21.64
N THR A 303 3.71 5.19 -22.80
CA THR A 303 3.71 6.67 -22.92
C THR A 303 2.43 7.24 -23.54
N ALA A 304 1.67 6.43 -24.27
CA ALA A 304 0.42 6.85 -24.91
C ALA A 304 -0.81 6.57 -24.03
N VAL A 305 -1.77 7.50 -24.01
CA VAL A 305 -3.05 7.33 -23.30
C VAL A 305 -3.82 6.12 -23.84
N SER A 306 -3.91 5.99 -25.16
CA SER A 306 -4.46 4.79 -25.81
C SER A 306 -3.33 3.78 -26.02
N ASN A 307 -3.43 2.64 -25.34
CA ASN A 307 -2.48 1.54 -25.43
C ASN A 307 -3.17 0.22 -25.09
N GLU A 308 -2.51 -0.90 -25.35
CA GLU A 308 -3.11 -2.24 -25.21
C GLU A 308 -3.39 -2.66 -23.76
N ALA A 309 -2.87 -1.94 -22.75
CA ALA A 309 -3.17 -2.20 -21.35
C ALA A 309 -4.51 -1.57 -20.90
N LEU A 310 -5.17 -0.78 -21.75
CA LEU A 310 -6.42 -0.08 -21.43
C LEU A 310 -7.54 -1.09 -21.14
N VAL A 311 -8.10 -0.98 -19.93
CA VAL A 311 -9.28 -1.72 -19.47
C VAL A 311 -10.54 -0.96 -19.88
N HIS A 312 -10.57 0.35 -19.64
CA HIS A 312 -11.72 1.21 -19.97
C HIS A 312 -11.33 2.69 -20.08
N ASP A 313 -11.88 3.38 -21.08
CA ASP A 313 -11.70 4.81 -21.32
C ASP A 313 -12.73 5.66 -20.56
N TYR A 314 -12.46 5.89 -19.28
CA TYR A 314 -13.27 6.78 -18.46
C TYR A 314 -13.03 8.27 -18.75
N SER A 315 -11.97 8.62 -19.48
CA SER A 315 -11.67 9.99 -19.89
C SER A 315 -12.72 10.49 -20.87
N ALA A 316 -13.09 9.65 -21.85
CA ALA A 316 -14.16 9.92 -22.80
C ALA A 316 -15.53 10.08 -22.13
N GLU A 317 -15.75 9.43 -20.99
CA GLU A 317 -16.97 9.54 -20.18
C GLU A 317 -16.94 10.71 -19.19
N GLY A 318 -15.81 11.41 -19.08
CA GLY A 318 -15.64 12.45 -18.07
C GLY A 318 -15.72 11.92 -16.64
N MET A 319 -15.18 10.73 -16.37
CA MET A 319 -15.18 10.12 -15.04
C MET A 319 -13.76 10.05 -14.47
N ASN A 320 -13.61 10.34 -13.18
CA ASN A 320 -12.37 10.09 -12.45
C ASN A 320 -12.36 8.62 -11.95
N VAL A 321 -11.17 8.03 -11.75
CA VAL A 321 -11.00 6.62 -11.36
C VAL A 321 -10.12 6.48 -10.12
N TYR A 322 -10.66 5.88 -9.06
CA TYR A 322 -10.00 5.68 -7.77
C TYR A 322 -9.90 4.18 -7.50
N ILE A 323 -8.70 3.61 -7.64
CA ILE A 323 -8.45 2.18 -7.54
C ILE A 323 -8.19 1.80 -6.09
N SER A 324 -8.90 0.80 -5.57
CA SER A 324 -8.76 0.33 -4.19
C SER A 324 -7.87 -0.91 -4.08
N ASP A 325 -8.06 -1.92 -4.94
CA ASP A 325 -7.36 -3.21 -4.84
C ASP A 325 -7.36 -3.96 -6.18
N LEU A 326 -6.41 -4.89 -6.35
CA LEU A 326 -6.35 -5.85 -7.44
C LEU A 326 -6.15 -7.25 -6.87
N ASN A 327 -6.92 -8.21 -7.34
CA ASN A 327 -6.75 -9.61 -7.01
C ASN A 327 -6.99 -10.49 -8.25
N PHE A 328 -6.85 -11.81 -8.13
CA PHE A 328 -6.99 -12.74 -9.24
C PHE A 328 -8.00 -13.82 -8.93
N ASP A 329 -8.88 -14.11 -9.89
CA ASP A 329 -9.76 -15.27 -9.82
C ASP A 329 -8.97 -16.59 -9.83
N LYS A 330 -9.68 -17.71 -9.65
CA LYS A 330 -9.06 -19.05 -9.62
C LYS A 330 -8.23 -19.42 -10.84
N LYS A 331 -8.52 -18.83 -11.99
CA LYS A 331 -7.82 -19.08 -13.26
C LYS A 331 -6.66 -18.11 -13.48
N GLY A 332 -6.38 -17.23 -12.53
CA GLY A 332 -5.36 -16.19 -12.69
C GLY A 332 -5.87 -14.99 -13.50
N ASN A 333 -7.18 -14.83 -13.70
CA ASN A 333 -7.65 -13.60 -14.36
C ASN A 333 -7.77 -12.45 -13.36
N PRO A 334 -7.30 -11.23 -13.70
CA PRO A 334 -7.37 -10.09 -12.81
C PRO A 334 -8.83 -9.65 -12.55
N VAL A 335 -9.06 -9.22 -11.32
CA VAL A 335 -10.28 -8.58 -10.82
C VAL A 335 -9.85 -7.31 -10.08
N ILE A 336 -10.24 -6.15 -10.61
CA ILE A 336 -9.88 -4.84 -10.06
C ILE A 336 -11.07 -4.26 -9.32
N LEU A 337 -10.86 -3.78 -8.10
CA LEU A 337 -11.84 -3.03 -7.30
C LEU A 337 -11.50 -1.55 -7.36
N TYR A 338 -12.47 -0.73 -7.76
CA TYR A 338 -12.31 0.71 -7.90
C TYR A 338 -13.65 1.41 -7.79
N LEU A 339 -13.63 2.73 -7.69
CA LEU A 339 -14.80 3.58 -7.86
C LEU A 339 -14.57 4.64 -8.93
N THR A 340 -15.66 5.18 -9.46
CA THR A 340 -15.64 6.36 -10.33
C THR A 340 -16.42 7.52 -9.73
N SER A 341 -16.05 8.75 -10.10
CA SER A 341 -16.74 9.97 -9.66
C SER A 341 -16.69 11.06 -10.72
N LYS A 342 -17.56 12.07 -10.62
CA LYS A 342 -17.60 13.21 -11.56
C LYS A 342 -16.56 14.30 -11.27
N GLY A 343 -15.94 14.26 -10.09
CA GLY A 343 -14.97 15.26 -9.64
C GLY A 343 -14.28 14.86 -8.34
N PRO A 344 -13.24 15.60 -7.92
CA PRO A 344 -12.33 15.19 -6.83
C PRO A 344 -12.83 15.51 -5.42
N TYR A 345 -13.78 16.43 -5.27
CA TYR A 345 -14.10 17.06 -3.99
C TYR A 345 -15.12 16.26 -3.18
N SER A 346 -15.02 16.35 -1.85
CA SER A 346 -16.01 15.89 -0.88
C SER A 346 -17.34 16.63 -1.05
N GLY A 347 -18.45 15.97 -0.70
CA GLY A 347 -19.82 16.51 -0.81
C GLY A 347 -20.64 15.86 -1.93
N PRO A 348 -21.98 15.98 -1.93
CA PRO A 348 -22.88 15.30 -2.88
C PRO A 348 -22.71 15.74 -4.34
N GLU A 349 -22.03 16.85 -4.61
CA GLU A 349 -21.97 17.48 -5.93
C GLU A 349 -21.33 16.59 -7.01
N ASN A 350 -20.41 15.70 -6.59
CA ASN A 350 -19.72 14.78 -7.49
C ASN A 350 -20.34 13.37 -7.52
N ASP A 351 -21.54 13.19 -6.96
CA ASP A 351 -22.25 11.90 -6.95
C ASP A 351 -22.73 11.45 -8.35
N PRO A 352 -22.92 10.13 -8.53
CA PRO A 352 -22.58 9.07 -7.57
C PRO A 352 -21.09 8.74 -7.56
N ARG A 353 -20.54 8.38 -6.39
CA ARG A 353 -19.30 7.59 -6.32
C ARG A 353 -19.63 6.11 -6.43
N GLN A 354 -19.62 5.60 -7.66
CA GLN A 354 -20.03 4.24 -7.96
C GLN A 354 -18.84 3.30 -7.88
N TRP A 355 -18.94 2.27 -7.03
CA TRP A 355 -17.97 1.19 -6.96
C TRP A 355 -18.23 0.16 -8.04
N TYR A 356 -17.16 -0.39 -8.60
CA TYR A 356 -17.16 -1.39 -9.63
C TYR A 356 -16.16 -2.50 -9.33
N THR A 357 -16.41 -3.66 -9.92
CA THR A 357 -15.34 -4.61 -10.24
C THR A 357 -15.16 -4.71 -11.75
N ALA A 358 -13.93 -4.58 -12.23
CA ALA A 358 -13.53 -4.93 -13.60
C ALA A 358 -12.84 -6.30 -13.57
N TRP A 359 -13.41 -7.29 -14.24
CA TRP A 359 -12.88 -8.66 -14.30
C TRP A 359 -12.56 -9.06 -15.72
N TRP A 360 -11.34 -9.58 -15.94
CA TRP A 360 -10.99 -10.19 -17.20
C TRP A 360 -11.58 -11.61 -17.30
N THR A 361 -12.39 -11.89 -18.30
CA THR A 361 -13.04 -13.21 -18.46
C THR A 361 -12.13 -14.28 -19.05
N GLY A 362 -10.94 -13.90 -19.51
CA GLY A 362 -10.11 -14.65 -20.45
C GLY A 362 -10.32 -14.23 -21.92
N LYS A 363 -11.29 -13.35 -22.21
CA LYS A 363 -11.61 -12.88 -23.57
C LYS A 363 -11.95 -11.40 -23.65
N GLU A 364 -12.67 -10.90 -22.66
CA GLU A 364 -13.15 -9.53 -22.56
C GLU A 364 -13.15 -9.06 -21.10
N TRP A 365 -13.06 -7.75 -20.90
CA TRP A 365 -13.30 -7.12 -19.60
C TRP A 365 -14.80 -7.03 -19.33
N ARG A 366 -15.20 -7.41 -18.11
CA ARG A 366 -16.57 -7.22 -17.61
C ARG A 366 -16.55 -6.33 -16.39
N ILE A 367 -17.16 -5.16 -16.55
CA ILE A 367 -17.29 -4.15 -15.51
C ILE A 367 -18.70 -4.23 -14.94
N ASN A 368 -18.81 -4.48 -13.63
CA ASN A 368 -20.10 -4.60 -12.95
C ASN A 368 -20.14 -3.71 -11.70
N PRO A 369 -21.26 -3.02 -11.45
CA PRO A 369 -21.39 -2.19 -10.26
C PRO A 369 -21.49 -3.06 -8.99
N VAL A 370 -20.96 -2.54 -7.89
CA VAL A 370 -21.04 -3.15 -6.55
C VAL A 370 -22.08 -2.40 -5.71
N THR A 371 -21.81 -1.13 -5.42
CA THR A 371 -22.58 -0.21 -4.56
C THR A 371 -22.11 1.23 -4.78
N THR A 372 -22.70 2.21 -4.12
CA THR A 372 -22.18 3.58 -4.04
C THR A 372 -21.66 3.89 -2.64
N SER A 373 -20.83 4.93 -2.51
CA SER A 373 -20.37 5.48 -1.22
C SER A 373 -20.25 7.02 -1.28
N GLY A 374 -19.79 7.65 -0.20
CA GLY A 374 -19.85 9.11 -0.03
C GLY A 374 -18.60 9.87 -0.44
N ASN A 375 -17.44 9.24 -0.54
CA ASN A 375 -16.18 9.93 -0.84
C ASN A 375 -15.32 9.13 -1.83
N ASN A 376 -14.49 9.84 -2.60
CA ASN A 376 -13.62 9.18 -3.59
C ASN A 376 -12.50 8.35 -2.94
N TYR A 377 -12.18 8.62 -1.68
CA TYR A 377 -11.15 7.93 -0.90
C TYR A 377 -11.74 6.83 -0.01
N ASP A 378 -13.02 6.50 -0.20
CA ASP A 378 -13.59 5.28 0.37
C ASP A 378 -12.92 4.08 -0.30
N ALA A 379 -12.41 3.16 0.51
CA ALA A 379 -11.57 2.07 0.03
C ALA A 379 -11.82 0.79 0.82
N GLY A 380 -11.54 -0.33 0.17
CA GLY A 380 -11.68 -1.66 0.72
C GLY A 380 -10.81 -2.66 -0.01
N SER A 381 -10.87 -3.90 0.45
CA SER A 381 -10.11 -5.00 -0.12
C SER A 381 -11.01 -6.03 -0.78
N LEU A 382 -10.51 -6.63 -1.86
CA LEU A 382 -11.16 -7.65 -2.66
C LEU A 382 -10.55 -9.03 -2.36
N TYR A 383 -11.42 -10.01 -2.13
CA TYR A 383 -11.05 -11.40 -1.90
C TYR A 383 -11.68 -12.29 -2.97
N THR A 384 -10.88 -13.19 -3.52
CA THR A 384 -11.30 -14.21 -4.50
C THR A 384 -11.22 -15.60 -3.85
N GLU A 385 -12.28 -16.01 -3.16
CA GLU A 385 -12.27 -17.20 -2.32
C GLU A 385 -12.28 -18.54 -3.09
N GLU A 386 -11.88 -19.60 -2.39
CA GLU A 386 -11.82 -20.95 -2.95
C GLU A 386 -13.18 -21.53 -3.37
N ASN A 387 -14.29 -21.09 -2.80
CA ASN A 387 -15.62 -21.55 -3.21
C ASN A 387 -16.16 -20.78 -4.44
N LYS A 388 -15.29 -20.07 -5.18
CA LYS A 388 -15.63 -19.18 -6.31
C LYS A 388 -16.48 -17.96 -5.90
N LYS A 389 -16.68 -17.71 -4.60
CA LYS A 389 -17.27 -16.46 -4.13
C LYS A 389 -16.23 -15.35 -4.16
N TRP A 390 -16.65 -14.17 -4.57
CA TRP A 390 -15.88 -12.96 -4.35
C TRP A 390 -16.47 -12.21 -3.18
N ARG A 391 -15.61 -11.54 -2.43
CA ARG A 391 -15.98 -10.77 -1.27
C ARG A 391 -15.28 -9.43 -1.29
N ILE A 392 -15.98 -8.38 -0.88
CA ILE A 392 -15.41 -7.07 -0.61
C ILE A 392 -15.63 -6.78 0.87
N VAL A 393 -14.60 -6.29 1.54
CA VAL A 393 -14.71 -5.67 2.87
C VAL A 393 -14.22 -4.25 2.74
N GLY A 394 -15.09 -3.27 2.98
CA GLY A 394 -14.76 -1.86 2.74
C GLY A 394 -15.73 -0.89 3.38
N SER A 395 -15.33 0.38 3.44
CA SER A 395 -16.10 1.49 3.99
C SER A 395 -17.15 1.98 2.99
N THR A 396 -18.19 1.18 2.75
CA THR A 396 -19.21 1.45 1.72
C THR A 396 -20.49 2.06 2.27
N GLU A 397 -20.68 2.01 3.58
CA GLU A 397 -21.90 2.50 4.24
C GLU A 397 -21.67 3.91 4.77
N THR A 398 -22.72 4.72 4.83
CA THR A 398 -22.62 6.09 5.36
C THR A 398 -22.21 6.07 6.83
N GLY A 399 -21.11 6.75 7.14
CA GLY A 399 -20.63 6.94 8.51
C GLY A 399 -21.12 8.23 9.18
N PRO A 400 -20.66 8.48 10.42
CA PRO A 400 -21.05 9.64 11.22
C PRO A 400 -20.57 10.98 10.66
N GLN A 401 -19.59 10.99 9.75
CA GLN A 401 -19.22 12.17 8.95
C GLN A 401 -19.53 11.92 7.47
N PRO A 402 -20.80 12.04 7.04
CA PRO A 402 -21.19 11.82 5.65
C PRO A 402 -20.36 12.65 4.67
N TYR A 403 -20.05 12.05 3.51
CA TYR A 403 -19.26 12.61 2.41
C TYR A 403 -17.79 12.94 2.71
N ASN A 404 -17.32 12.73 3.94
CA ASN A 404 -15.89 12.68 4.24
C ASN A 404 -15.35 11.26 4.04
N THR A 405 -14.03 11.12 4.00
CA THR A 405 -13.37 9.84 3.76
C THR A 405 -13.80 8.76 4.74
N GLY A 406 -14.04 7.57 4.21
CA GLY A 406 -14.49 6.43 4.97
C GLY A 406 -15.99 6.49 5.28
N GLY A 407 -16.40 5.59 6.16
CA GLY A 407 -17.79 5.44 6.56
C GLY A 407 -17.94 4.28 7.51
N GLU A 408 -19.08 3.60 7.47
CA GLU A 408 -19.23 2.31 8.13
C GLU A 408 -18.73 1.18 7.20
N VAL A 409 -18.18 0.13 7.80
CA VAL A 409 -17.63 -1.01 7.07
C VAL A 409 -18.72 -2.05 6.80
N ALA A 410 -18.76 -2.61 5.59
CA ALA A 410 -19.63 -3.70 5.23
C ALA A 410 -18.90 -4.81 4.46
N ILE A 411 -19.52 -6.00 4.47
CA ILE A 411 -19.15 -7.14 3.65
C ILE A 411 -20.16 -7.28 2.51
N TRP A 412 -19.65 -7.32 1.29
CA TRP A 412 -20.40 -7.64 0.09
C TRP A 412 -19.92 -8.96 -0.48
N GLU A 413 -20.84 -9.80 -0.96
CA GLU A 413 -20.51 -11.05 -1.64
C GLU A 413 -21.08 -11.12 -3.05
N SER A 414 -20.35 -11.79 -3.94
CA SER A 414 -20.83 -12.20 -5.24
C SER A 414 -20.53 -13.68 -5.48
N GLY A 415 -21.57 -14.47 -5.73
CA GLY A 415 -21.47 -15.88 -6.16
C GLY A 415 -21.40 -16.06 -7.68
N ASN A 416 -21.44 -14.97 -8.45
CA ASN A 416 -21.59 -15.01 -9.91
C ASN A 416 -20.59 -14.11 -10.64
N LYS A 417 -19.37 -14.02 -10.11
CA LYS A 417 -18.23 -13.29 -10.70
C LYS A 417 -18.53 -11.80 -10.91
N GLY A 418 -19.07 -11.18 -9.87
CA GLY A 418 -19.32 -9.73 -9.82
C GLY A 418 -20.59 -9.27 -10.55
N LYS A 419 -21.30 -10.14 -11.28
CA LYS A 419 -22.55 -9.74 -11.98
C LYS A 419 -23.62 -9.20 -11.04
N ARG A 420 -23.68 -9.75 -9.81
CA ARG A 420 -24.52 -9.24 -8.73
C ARG A 420 -23.74 -9.30 -7.43
N TRP A 421 -23.83 -8.22 -6.67
CA TRP A 421 -23.31 -8.11 -5.31
C TRP A 421 -24.47 -8.02 -4.31
N VAL A 422 -24.29 -8.61 -3.14
CA VAL A 422 -25.23 -8.55 -2.03
C VAL A 422 -24.46 -8.14 -0.79
N LYS A 423 -24.92 -7.10 -0.09
CA LYS A 423 -24.44 -6.78 1.24
C LYS A 423 -24.91 -7.87 2.19
N VAL A 424 -23.98 -8.68 2.68
CA VAL A 424 -24.29 -9.82 3.56
C VAL A 424 -24.20 -9.45 5.04
N LYS A 425 -23.40 -8.44 5.38
CA LYS A 425 -23.23 -7.96 6.75
C LYS A 425 -22.72 -6.52 6.75
N GLN A 426 -23.25 -5.69 7.64
CA GLN A 426 -22.62 -4.43 8.02
C GLN A 426 -21.83 -4.68 9.32
N LEU A 427 -20.53 -4.36 9.31
CA LEU A 427 -19.59 -4.70 10.36
C LEU A 427 -19.54 -3.65 11.47
N THR A 428 -19.69 -2.38 11.11
CA THR A 428 -19.70 -1.26 12.03
C THR A 428 -20.97 -0.43 11.82
N TYR A 429 -21.52 0.15 12.87
CA TYR A 429 -22.69 1.01 12.81
C TYR A 429 -22.74 1.92 14.04
N ASN A 430 -23.34 3.10 13.89
CA ASN A 430 -23.38 4.14 14.93
C ASN A 430 -21.98 4.41 15.52
N SER A 431 -20.95 4.34 14.70
CA SER A 431 -19.60 4.68 15.10
C SER A 431 -19.49 6.17 15.38
N GLU A 432 -18.49 6.55 16.17
CA GLU A 432 -18.19 7.95 16.44
C GLU A 432 -17.47 8.60 15.26
N TYR A 433 -16.63 7.81 14.58
CA TYR A 433 -15.79 8.24 13.46
C TYR A 433 -16.00 7.34 12.24
N ASN A 434 -15.74 7.90 11.05
CA ASN A 434 -15.64 7.11 9.83
C ASN A 434 -14.46 6.13 9.92
N HIS A 435 -14.68 4.90 9.46
CA HIS A 435 -13.67 3.87 9.24
C HIS A 435 -13.18 3.95 7.78
N ALA A 436 -11.86 3.89 7.56
CA ALA A 436 -11.28 4.07 6.24
C ALA A 436 -10.19 3.03 5.93
N TYR A 437 -9.99 2.74 4.64
CA TYR A 437 -8.90 1.89 4.12
C TYR A 437 -8.82 0.49 4.76
N VAL A 438 -9.85 -0.33 4.56
CA VAL A 438 -9.80 -1.75 4.95
C VAL A 438 -8.80 -2.52 4.10
N ARG A 439 -7.76 -3.06 4.72
CA ARG A 439 -6.64 -3.77 4.09
C ARG A 439 -6.69 -5.27 4.37
N ARG A 440 -6.64 -6.08 3.31
CA ARG A 440 -6.45 -7.53 3.42
C ARG A 440 -4.99 -7.87 3.79
N PRO A 441 -4.76 -8.93 4.59
CA PRO A 441 -3.43 -9.47 4.78
C PRO A 441 -2.89 -10.22 3.56
N VAL A 442 -1.58 -10.43 3.52
CA VAL A 442 -0.95 -11.49 2.72
C VAL A 442 -1.08 -12.82 3.46
N ASN A 443 -1.27 -13.91 2.71
CA ASN A 443 -1.49 -15.25 3.26
C ASN A 443 -2.68 -15.34 4.24
N VAL A 444 -3.75 -14.58 3.98
CA VAL A 444 -4.90 -14.36 4.88
C VAL A 444 -5.28 -15.56 5.75
N HIS A 445 -5.27 -15.36 7.08
CA HIS A 445 -5.85 -16.29 8.04
C HIS A 445 -7.31 -15.89 8.37
N PRO A 446 -8.26 -16.84 8.51
CA PRO A 446 -9.66 -16.49 8.80
C PRO A 446 -9.89 -15.70 10.10
N GLY A 447 -8.98 -15.76 11.07
CA GLY A 447 -9.06 -15.01 12.33
C GLY A 447 -8.69 -13.52 12.22
N PHE A 448 -7.95 -13.13 11.19
CA PHE A 448 -7.52 -11.75 10.93
C PHE A 448 -7.62 -11.53 9.41
N TYR A 449 -8.75 -10.99 9.00
CA TYR A 449 -9.22 -11.01 7.61
C TYR A 449 -9.16 -9.63 6.96
N GLY A 450 -9.40 -8.55 7.71
CA GLY A 450 -9.17 -7.17 7.26
C GLY A 450 -8.70 -6.28 8.41
N PHE A 451 -7.90 -5.25 8.13
CA PHE A 451 -7.30 -4.33 9.10
C PHE A 451 -7.45 -2.87 8.65
N TRP A 452 -7.83 -1.96 9.55
CA TRP A 452 -8.12 -0.56 9.22
C TRP A 452 -8.05 0.39 10.41
N ALA A 453 -8.13 1.69 10.12
CA ALA A 453 -8.22 2.77 11.11
C ALA A 453 -9.56 3.53 11.03
N ASP A 454 -9.93 4.24 12.09
CA ASP A 454 -11.01 5.23 12.09
C ASP A 454 -10.51 6.62 12.49
N GLY A 455 -11.26 7.67 12.15
CA GLY A 455 -11.02 9.02 12.67
C GLY A 455 -11.97 10.04 12.07
N HIS A 456 -12.13 11.18 12.74
CA HIS A 456 -13.12 12.18 12.36
C HIS A 456 -12.74 12.87 11.06
N GLY A 457 -13.60 12.81 10.03
CA GLY A 457 -13.28 13.34 8.70
C GLY A 457 -13.35 14.86 8.53
N ARG A 458 -13.47 15.65 9.61
CA ARG A 458 -13.67 17.12 9.55
C ARG A 458 -12.84 17.91 10.57
N GLN A 459 -12.21 17.24 11.52
CA GLN A 459 -11.38 17.85 12.55
C GLN A 459 -10.41 16.80 13.10
N LEU A 460 -9.31 17.25 13.69
CA LEU A 460 -8.39 16.37 14.39
C LEU A 460 -9.13 15.55 15.45
N SER A 461 -8.84 14.25 15.52
CA SER A 461 -9.39 13.34 16.52
C SER A 461 -8.37 12.25 16.85
N VAL A 462 -8.65 11.50 17.90
CA VAL A 462 -8.01 10.19 18.07
C VAL A 462 -8.34 9.30 16.87
N SER A 463 -7.43 8.38 16.55
CA SER A 463 -7.59 7.40 15.48
C SER A 463 -7.29 6.02 16.01
N ARG A 464 -8.23 5.10 15.84
CA ARG A 464 -8.22 3.78 16.48
C ARG A 464 -8.10 2.69 15.42
N PHE A 465 -7.45 1.59 15.76
CA PHE A 465 -7.28 0.46 14.85
C PHE A 465 -8.28 -0.67 15.11
N TYR A 466 -8.64 -1.35 14.04
CA TYR A 466 -9.57 -2.46 14.05
C TYR A 466 -9.10 -3.56 13.12
N PHE A 467 -9.48 -4.80 13.45
CA PHE A 467 -9.48 -5.88 12.49
C PHE A 467 -10.78 -6.66 12.55
N CYS A 468 -11.08 -7.43 11.51
CA CYS A 468 -12.21 -8.37 11.53
C CYS A 468 -11.75 -9.78 11.23
N ASN A 469 -12.50 -10.77 11.70
CA ASN A 469 -12.36 -12.15 11.23
C ASN A 469 -13.21 -12.38 9.96
N LYS A 470 -13.09 -13.56 9.35
CA LYS A 470 -13.82 -13.94 8.13
C LYS A 470 -15.35 -13.99 8.34
N ASN A 471 -15.82 -14.23 9.56
CA ASN A 471 -17.25 -14.21 9.90
C ASN A 471 -17.81 -12.78 10.07
N GLY A 472 -16.91 -11.79 10.06
CA GLY A 472 -17.23 -10.38 10.24
C GLY A 472 -17.44 -10.00 11.70
N ASP A 473 -16.82 -10.68 12.65
CA ASP A 473 -16.68 -10.15 14.01
C ASP A 473 -15.56 -9.11 13.98
N VAL A 474 -15.82 -7.95 14.57
CA VAL A 474 -14.90 -6.82 14.58
C VAL A 474 -14.24 -6.72 15.94
N PHE A 475 -12.94 -6.50 15.94
CA PHE A 475 -12.14 -6.34 17.13
C PHE A 475 -11.44 -4.98 17.06
N ARG A 476 -11.49 -4.23 18.16
CA ARG A 476 -10.79 -2.95 18.30
C ARG A 476 -9.50 -3.15 19.09
N LEU A 477 -8.41 -2.59 18.57
CA LEU A 477 -7.13 -2.58 19.27
C LEU A 477 -7.16 -1.53 20.41
N PRO A 478 -6.54 -1.83 21.56
CA PRO A 478 -6.58 -0.93 22.71
C PRO A 478 -5.74 0.34 22.48
N PRO A 479 -6.32 1.56 22.60
CA PRO A 479 -5.58 2.81 22.37
C PRO A 479 -4.49 3.06 23.42
N GLU A 480 -4.67 2.47 24.60
CA GLU A 480 -3.72 2.41 25.69
C GLU A 480 -3.73 0.99 26.25
N THR A 481 -2.57 0.52 26.65
CA THR A 481 -2.31 -0.79 27.21
C THR A 481 -1.68 -0.60 28.58
N GLY A 482 -1.93 -1.56 29.47
CA GLY A 482 -1.33 -1.56 30.81
C GLY A 482 0.17 -1.89 30.76
N ASP A 483 0.68 -2.42 31.88
CA ASP A 483 2.10 -2.82 32.01
C ASP A 483 2.57 -3.77 30.89
N GLU A 484 3.83 -3.65 30.48
CA GLU A 484 4.45 -4.37 29.35
C GLU A 484 4.43 -5.90 29.50
N ASN A 485 4.27 -6.38 30.73
CA ASN A 485 4.20 -7.80 31.06
C ASN A 485 2.78 -8.39 30.95
N SER A 486 1.77 -7.57 30.67
CA SER A 486 0.37 -8.01 30.62
C SER A 486 0.06 -8.68 29.28
N LYS A 487 -0.74 -9.75 29.33
CA LYS A 487 -1.38 -10.27 28.11
C LYS A 487 -2.42 -9.27 27.62
N ILE A 488 -2.29 -8.85 26.37
CA ILE A 488 -3.19 -7.88 25.76
C ILE A 488 -4.13 -8.62 24.81
N PHE A 489 -5.41 -8.32 24.92
CA PHE A 489 -6.44 -8.87 24.06
C PHE A 489 -7.19 -7.75 23.36
N PRO A 490 -7.48 -7.87 22.06
CA PRO A 490 -8.32 -6.90 21.39
C PRO A 490 -9.77 -7.07 21.87
N ALA A 491 -10.47 -5.96 22.04
CA ALA A 491 -11.84 -5.99 22.53
C ALA A 491 -12.80 -6.29 21.36
N LEU A 492 -13.76 -7.18 21.56
CA LEU A 492 -14.86 -7.33 20.61
C LEU A 492 -15.58 -5.98 20.49
N PHE A 493 -15.68 -5.46 19.28
CA PHE A 493 -16.37 -4.22 19.02
C PHE A 493 -17.88 -4.47 19.06
N THR A 494 -18.51 -3.94 20.11
CA THR A 494 -19.96 -3.85 20.22
C THR A 494 -20.40 -2.43 19.89
N PRO A 495 -21.08 -2.22 18.77
CA PRO A 495 -21.67 -0.94 18.41
C PRO A 495 -22.57 -0.40 19.51
N LYS A 496 -22.66 0.93 19.63
CA LYS A 496 -23.61 1.55 20.57
C LYS A 496 -25.04 1.30 20.07
N ASN A 497 -25.88 0.75 20.94
CA ASN A 497 -27.33 0.70 20.69
C ASN A 497 -27.86 2.14 20.57
N ARG A 498 -28.79 2.36 19.63
CA ARG A 498 -29.45 3.65 19.43
C ARG A 498 -30.32 4.04 20.61
#